data_AF-A0A2H9U249-F1
#
_entry.id   AF-A0A2H9U249-F1
#
_cell.length_a   1.000
_cell.length_b   1.000
_cell.length_c   1.000
_cell.angle_alpha   90.00
_cell.angle_beta   90.00
_cell.angle_gamma   90.00
#
_symmetry.space_group_name_H-M   'P 1'
#
loop_
_entity.id
_entity.type
_entity.pdbx_description
1 polymer ?
#
loop_
_entity_poly.entity_id
_entity_poly.type
_entity_poly.pdbx_seq_one_letter_code
_entity_poly.pdbx_strand_id
1 'polypeptide(L)'
;MISAICVNTALSSIHKNVISEHGISVAIDSSFYNATGVLDRQSIANLAVDEYYNSLGLANTPASIDNLVVIKRGKDKYSLTLIELKKVKKLSTLNYDNIVCKYKTTIDDFMSVRFNAEFNNPQHKITDFNLWLVCNRFNYMGNAISDADYERRIKSTIVEKLLLTKPFKFKGRIAAITPMLYDHADIV
;
A
#
# COMPACT_ATOMS: atom_id res chain seq x y z
N MET A 1 -16.90 2.72 -6.27
CA MET A 1 -15.82 1.79 -5.87
C MET A 1 -16.01 1.30 -4.44
N ILE A 2 -15.87 2.16 -3.42
CA ILE A 2 -15.97 1.74 -1.99
C ILE A 2 -17.26 0.97 -1.68
N SER A 3 -18.43 1.43 -2.15
CA SER A 3 -19.69 0.69 -1.94
C SER A 3 -19.64 -0.74 -2.52
N ALA A 4 -19.02 -0.94 -3.69
CA ALA A 4 -18.86 -2.28 -4.27
C ALA A 4 -17.90 -3.15 -3.44
N ILE A 5 -16.81 -2.56 -2.93
CA ILE A 5 -15.88 -3.21 -1.99
C ILE A 5 -16.61 -3.68 -0.73
N CYS A 6 -17.49 -2.85 -0.15
CA CYS A 6 -18.21 -3.20 1.07
C CYS A 6 -19.28 -4.27 0.89
N VAL A 7 -19.84 -4.41 -0.31
CA VAL A 7 -20.85 -5.44 -0.63
C VAL A 7 -20.19 -6.77 -1.00
N ASN A 8 -18.98 -6.75 -1.57
CA ASN A 8 -18.23 -7.96 -1.84
C ASN A 8 -17.72 -8.59 -0.53
N THR A 9 -18.15 -9.82 -0.24
CA THR A 9 -17.85 -10.49 1.03
C THR A 9 -16.36 -10.75 1.24
N ALA A 10 -15.63 -11.13 0.19
CA ALA A 10 -14.20 -11.39 0.26
C ALA A 10 -13.37 -10.11 0.49
N LEU A 11 -13.79 -8.99 -0.10
CA LEU A 11 -13.15 -7.69 0.15
C LEU A 11 -13.55 -7.10 1.51
N SER A 12 -14.81 -7.26 1.90
CA SER A 12 -15.28 -6.78 3.20
C SER A 12 -14.63 -7.55 4.36
N SER A 13 -14.27 -8.84 4.18
CA SER A 13 -13.64 -9.64 5.25
C SER A 13 -12.21 -9.22 5.56
N ILE A 14 -11.51 -8.62 4.59
CA ILE A 14 -10.13 -8.14 4.75
C ILE A 14 -10.07 -6.64 5.08
N HIS A 15 -11.20 -6.01 5.40
CA HIS A 15 -11.23 -4.59 5.75
C HIS A 15 -10.59 -4.35 7.13
N LYS A 16 -9.63 -3.43 7.21
CA LYS A 16 -8.91 -3.09 8.45
C LYS A 16 -9.16 -1.67 8.88
N ASN A 17 -9.22 -1.46 10.20
CA ASN A 17 -9.39 -0.12 10.78
C ASN A 17 -8.09 0.68 10.83
N VAL A 18 -6.95 -0.02 10.82
CA VAL A 18 -5.61 0.55 10.98
C VAL A 18 -4.65 -0.09 9.97
N ILE A 19 -3.57 0.61 9.65
CA ILE A 19 -2.48 0.11 8.81
C ILE A 19 -1.28 -0.08 9.74
N SER A 20 -0.99 -1.32 10.11
CA SER A 20 0.12 -1.63 11.03
C SER A 20 0.58 -3.06 10.88
N GLU A 21 1.89 -3.26 10.84
CA GLU A 21 2.52 -4.57 10.84
C GLU A 21 3.89 -4.50 11.54
N HIS A 22 4.19 -5.47 12.41
CA HIS A 22 5.49 -5.63 13.08
C HIS A 22 6.07 -4.37 13.78
N GLY A 23 5.22 -3.43 14.18
CA GLY A 23 5.61 -2.16 14.84
C GLY A 23 5.95 -1.03 13.87
N ILE A 24 5.53 -1.13 12.61
CA ILE A 24 5.47 -0.04 11.63
C ILE A 24 4.01 0.22 11.34
N SER A 25 3.63 1.49 11.27
CA SER A 25 2.27 1.91 10.97
C SER A 25 2.25 3.11 10.03
N VAL A 26 1.14 3.27 9.33
CA VAL A 26 0.81 4.46 8.55
C VAL A 26 -0.38 5.12 9.23
N ALA A 27 -0.28 6.42 9.52
CA ALA A 27 -1.40 7.12 10.12
C ALA A 27 -2.47 7.39 9.06
N ILE A 28 -3.73 7.35 9.48
CA ILE A 28 -4.86 7.78 8.66
C ILE A 28 -5.44 9.00 9.34
N ASP A 29 -5.69 10.07 8.56
CA ASP A 29 -6.27 11.29 9.07
C ASP A 29 -7.58 11.01 9.82
N SER A 30 -7.73 11.68 10.97
CA SER A 30 -8.86 11.49 11.88
C SER A 30 -10.22 11.74 11.22
N SER A 31 -10.29 12.56 10.16
CA SER A 31 -11.52 12.83 9.40
C SER A 31 -12.08 11.61 8.67
N PHE A 32 -11.28 10.57 8.48
CA PHE A 32 -11.73 9.29 7.92
C PHE A 32 -12.33 8.34 8.95
N TYR A 33 -12.34 8.70 10.23
CA TYR A 33 -12.96 7.92 11.28
C TYR A 33 -14.30 8.52 11.69
N ASN A 34 -15.28 7.67 11.95
CA ASN A 34 -16.55 8.09 12.53
C ASN A 34 -16.42 8.31 14.05
N ALA A 35 -17.50 8.77 14.69
CA ALA A 35 -17.54 9.05 16.13
C ALA A 35 -17.24 7.82 17.03
N THR A 36 -17.26 6.60 16.50
CA THR A 36 -16.92 5.38 17.25
C THR A 36 -15.49 4.92 17.01
N GLY A 37 -14.67 5.70 16.30
CA GLY A 37 -13.28 5.35 16.00
C GLY A 37 -13.13 4.27 14.93
N VAL A 38 -14.15 4.05 14.10
CA VAL A 38 -14.14 3.12 12.97
C VAL A 38 -14.04 3.89 11.67
N LEU A 39 -13.23 3.40 10.71
CA LEU A 39 -13.12 4.01 9.39
C LEU A 39 -14.50 4.17 8.75
N ASP A 40 -14.77 5.37 8.26
CA ASP A 40 -15.99 5.71 7.54
C ASP A 40 -15.96 5.04 6.15
N ARG A 41 -16.70 3.94 6.07
CA ARG A 41 -16.86 3.14 4.84
C ARG A 41 -17.60 3.86 3.72
N GLN A 42 -17.97 5.12 3.87
CA GLN A 42 -18.45 5.96 2.77
C GLN A 42 -17.34 6.74 2.06
N SER A 43 -16.26 7.05 2.78
CA SER A 43 -15.16 7.91 2.33
C SER A 43 -13.86 7.14 2.10
N ILE A 44 -13.62 6.06 2.84
CA ILE A 44 -12.39 5.27 2.76
C ILE A 44 -12.65 3.76 2.84
N ALA A 45 -11.78 2.97 2.21
CA ALA A 45 -11.61 1.55 2.48
C ALA A 45 -10.12 1.23 2.62
N ASN A 46 -9.79 0.41 3.62
CA ASN A 46 -8.42 -0.10 3.83
C ASN A 46 -8.48 -1.63 3.84
N LEU A 47 -7.82 -2.26 2.86
CA LEU A 47 -7.91 -3.70 2.59
C LEU A 47 -6.55 -4.36 2.87
N ALA A 48 -6.50 -5.36 3.75
CA ALA A 48 -5.34 -6.21 3.97
C ALA A 48 -5.22 -7.24 2.83
N VAL A 49 -4.45 -6.92 1.79
CA VAL A 49 -4.40 -7.73 0.55
C VAL A 49 -3.67 -9.05 0.79
N ASP A 50 -2.65 -9.04 1.63
CA ASP A 50 -1.93 -10.22 2.09
C ASP A 50 -2.86 -11.23 2.80
N GLU A 51 -3.78 -10.76 3.65
CA GLU A 51 -4.77 -11.61 4.32
C GLU A 51 -5.68 -12.33 3.32
N TYR A 52 -6.05 -11.67 2.21
CA TYR A 52 -6.82 -12.32 1.16
C TYR A 52 -6.06 -13.52 0.58
N TYR A 53 -4.81 -13.32 0.14
CA TYR A 53 -4.03 -14.41 -0.44
C TYR A 53 -3.71 -15.50 0.57
N ASN A 54 -3.43 -15.13 1.82
CA ASN A 54 -3.21 -16.07 2.92
C ASN A 54 -4.46 -16.92 3.21
N SER A 55 -5.67 -16.35 3.08
CA SER A 55 -6.92 -17.08 3.30
C SER A 55 -7.23 -18.14 2.24
N LEU A 56 -6.56 -18.11 1.08
CA LEU A 56 -6.81 -19.07 0.00
C LEU A 56 -6.22 -20.47 0.29
N GLY A 57 -5.36 -20.61 1.30
CA GLY A 57 -4.77 -21.90 1.69
C GLY A 57 -3.93 -22.54 0.58
N LEU A 58 -3.30 -21.73 -0.27
CA LEU A 58 -2.49 -22.20 -1.39
C LEU A 58 -1.17 -22.80 -0.91
N ALA A 59 -0.68 -23.82 -1.60
CA ALA A 59 0.65 -24.39 -1.31
C ALA A 59 1.77 -23.35 -1.46
N ASN A 60 1.63 -22.44 -2.43
CA ASN A 60 2.49 -21.28 -2.62
C ASN A 60 1.63 -20.02 -2.67
N THR A 61 1.63 -19.24 -1.58
CA THR A 61 0.88 -17.98 -1.52
C THR A 61 1.52 -16.92 -2.41
N PRO A 62 0.77 -16.30 -3.34
CA PRO A 62 1.27 -15.19 -4.14
C PRO A 62 1.76 -14.05 -3.25
N ALA A 63 2.92 -13.48 -3.57
CA ALA A 63 3.41 -12.31 -2.87
C ALA A 63 2.51 -11.11 -3.18
N SER A 64 1.99 -10.44 -2.16
CA SER A 64 1.21 -9.21 -2.27
C SER A 64 1.66 -8.17 -1.26
N ILE A 65 1.27 -6.92 -1.52
CA ILE A 65 1.40 -5.83 -0.56
C ILE A 65 0.50 -6.05 0.66
N ASP A 66 0.79 -5.36 1.76
CA ASP A 66 0.02 -5.49 3.01
C ASP A 66 -1.32 -4.77 2.89
N ASN A 67 -1.34 -3.48 2.54
CA ASN A 67 -2.57 -2.68 2.53
C ASN A 67 -2.86 -1.94 1.21
N LEU A 68 -4.08 -2.11 0.68
CA LEU A 68 -4.63 -1.26 -0.37
C LEU A 68 -5.64 -0.29 0.23
N VAL A 69 -5.32 1.00 0.16
CA VAL A 69 -6.19 2.09 0.61
C VAL A 69 -6.90 2.71 -0.58
N VAL A 70 -8.21 2.87 -0.46
CA VAL A 70 -9.10 3.49 -1.45
C VAL A 70 -9.81 4.66 -0.80
N ILE A 71 -9.63 5.88 -1.30
CA ILE A 71 -10.32 7.08 -0.78
C ILE A 71 -11.21 7.66 -1.86
N LYS A 72 -12.43 8.03 -1.50
CA LYS A 72 -13.37 8.76 -2.35
C LYS A 72 -12.98 10.24 -2.37
N ARG A 73 -12.57 10.73 -3.54
CA ARG A 73 -12.18 12.14 -3.77
C ARG A 73 -13.28 12.98 -4.44
N GLY A 74 -14.46 12.41 -4.63
CA GLY A 74 -15.61 13.06 -5.24
C GLY A 74 -16.57 12.06 -5.86
N LYS A 75 -17.52 12.56 -6.68
CA LYS A 75 -18.42 11.69 -7.45
C LYS A 75 -17.60 10.84 -8.41
N ASP A 76 -17.66 9.52 -8.21
CA ASP A 76 -16.98 8.48 -8.99
C ASP A 76 -15.46 8.68 -9.16
N LYS A 77 -14.83 9.45 -8.26
CA LYS A 77 -13.39 9.75 -8.26
C LYS A 77 -12.73 9.12 -7.03
N TYR A 78 -11.63 8.42 -7.24
CA TYR A 78 -10.94 7.68 -6.20
C TYR A 78 -9.42 7.87 -6.25
N SER A 79 -8.78 7.95 -5.08
CA SER A 79 -7.33 7.76 -4.97
C SER A 79 -7.02 6.37 -4.43
N LEU A 80 -5.96 5.76 -4.94
CA LEU A 80 -5.49 4.43 -4.56
C LEU A 80 -4.06 4.53 -4.03
N THR A 81 -3.81 3.97 -2.85
CA THR A 81 -2.47 3.86 -2.28
C THR A 81 -2.20 2.40 -1.92
N LEU A 82 -1.21 1.80 -2.58
CA LEU A 82 -0.74 0.44 -2.31
C LEU A 82 0.46 0.55 -1.36
N ILE A 83 0.36 -0.10 -0.20
CA ILE A 83 1.29 0.07 0.91
C ILE A 83 1.92 -1.29 1.23
N GLU A 84 3.25 -1.34 1.12
CA GLU A 84 4.09 -2.39 1.66
C GLU A 84 4.78 -1.84 2.92
N LEU A 85 4.56 -2.47 4.06
CA LEU A 85 5.22 -2.20 5.32
C LEU A 85 6.46 -3.08 5.42
N LYS A 86 7.61 -2.48 5.75
CA LYS A 86 8.84 -3.26 5.91
C LYS A 86 9.67 -2.82 7.09
N LYS A 87 9.76 -3.72 8.07
CA LYS A 87 10.72 -3.58 9.17
C LYS A 87 12.11 -4.00 8.73
N VAL A 88 12.92 -3.01 8.40
CA VAL A 88 14.26 -3.21 7.89
C VAL A 88 15.27 -3.09 9.02
N LYS A 89 15.95 -4.21 9.31
CA LYS A 89 17.13 -4.24 10.19
C LYS A 89 18.41 -3.85 9.43
N LYS A 90 18.52 -4.24 8.16
CA LYS A 90 19.65 -3.93 7.27
C LYS A 90 19.14 -3.76 5.84
N LEU A 91 19.67 -2.81 5.08
CA LEU A 91 19.24 -2.57 3.69
C LEU A 91 19.38 -3.81 2.79
N SER A 92 20.38 -4.66 3.05
CA SER A 92 20.59 -5.92 2.32
C SER A 92 19.46 -6.94 2.50
N THR A 93 18.56 -6.76 3.48
CA THR A 93 17.41 -7.65 3.69
C THR A 93 16.18 -7.23 2.87
N LEU A 94 16.23 -6.06 2.22
CA LEU A 94 15.24 -5.73 1.20
C LEU A 94 15.45 -6.65 0.00
N ASN A 95 14.38 -7.26 -0.48
CA ASN A 95 14.43 -8.07 -1.68
C ASN A 95 13.68 -7.32 -2.79
N TYR A 96 14.44 -6.79 -3.74
CA TYR A 96 13.92 -6.03 -4.88
C TYR A 96 12.86 -6.80 -5.65
N ASP A 97 13.18 -8.02 -6.09
CA ASP A 97 12.29 -8.83 -6.93
C ASP A 97 10.99 -9.16 -6.19
N ASN A 98 11.09 -9.48 -4.90
CA ASN A 98 9.92 -9.74 -4.07
C ASN A 98 9.04 -8.50 -3.93
N ILE A 99 9.61 -7.32 -3.65
CA ILE A 99 8.85 -6.07 -3.51
C ILE A 99 8.15 -5.72 -4.82
N VAL A 100 8.86 -5.80 -5.95
CA VAL A 100 8.28 -5.55 -7.27
C VAL A 100 7.17 -6.56 -7.58
N CYS A 101 7.39 -7.85 -7.26
CA CYS A 101 6.39 -8.90 -7.41
C CYS A 101 5.12 -8.61 -6.60
N LYS A 102 5.26 -8.15 -5.34
CA LYS A 102 4.12 -7.80 -4.48
C LYS A 102 3.20 -6.76 -5.13
N TYR A 103 3.75 -5.64 -5.61
CA TYR A 103 2.94 -4.63 -6.32
C TYR A 103 2.35 -5.17 -7.61
N LYS A 104 3.13 -5.94 -8.38
CA LYS A 104 2.68 -6.54 -9.64
C LYS A 104 1.49 -7.46 -9.41
N THR A 105 1.57 -8.38 -8.45
CA THR A 105 0.49 -9.30 -8.10
C THR A 105 -0.76 -8.54 -7.69
N THR A 106 -0.63 -7.52 -6.83
CA THR A 106 -1.81 -6.74 -6.41
C THR A 106 -2.47 -6.02 -7.58
N ILE A 107 -1.71 -5.44 -8.51
CA ILE A 107 -2.28 -4.71 -9.64
C ILE A 107 -2.84 -5.66 -10.70
N ASP A 108 -2.04 -6.64 -11.13
CA ASP A 108 -2.34 -7.47 -12.30
C ASP A 108 -3.30 -8.62 -11.98
N ASP A 109 -3.28 -9.15 -10.75
CA ASP A 109 -4.15 -10.25 -10.33
C ASP A 109 -5.27 -9.75 -9.40
N PHE A 110 -4.94 -9.22 -8.22
CA PHE A 110 -5.97 -8.83 -7.23
C PHE A 110 -6.96 -7.79 -7.79
N MET A 111 -6.45 -6.65 -8.29
CA MET A 111 -7.31 -5.56 -8.77
C MET A 111 -7.84 -5.80 -10.19
N SER A 112 -7.02 -6.36 -11.09
CA SER A 112 -7.37 -6.44 -12.52
C SER A 112 -8.07 -7.73 -12.92
N VAL A 113 -7.94 -8.81 -12.16
CA VAL A 113 -8.56 -10.11 -12.48
C VAL A 113 -9.59 -10.48 -11.43
N ARG A 114 -9.18 -10.67 -10.17
CA ARG A 114 -10.04 -11.23 -9.11
C ARG A 114 -11.17 -10.29 -8.71
N PHE A 115 -10.86 -9.02 -8.54
CA PHE A 115 -11.80 -7.98 -8.13
C PHE A 115 -12.00 -6.94 -9.24
N ASN A 116 -11.94 -7.39 -10.49
CA ASN A 116 -12.08 -6.53 -11.67
C ASN A 116 -13.38 -5.72 -11.64
N ALA A 117 -14.50 -6.32 -11.20
CA ALA A 117 -15.79 -5.67 -11.16
C ALA A 117 -15.80 -4.44 -10.22
N GLU A 118 -15.12 -4.53 -9.08
CA GLU A 118 -15.05 -3.47 -8.08
C GLU A 118 -14.08 -2.37 -8.48
N PHE A 119 -12.89 -2.74 -8.97
CA PHE A 119 -11.80 -1.80 -9.26
C PHE A 119 -11.84 -1.24 -10.69
N ASN A 120 -12.38 -1.97 -11.66
CA ASN A 120 -12.30 -1.62 -13.07
C ASN A 120 -13.63 -1.16 -13.71
N ASN A 121 -14.62 -0.76 -12.91
CA ASN A 121 -15.82 -0.11 -13.44
C ASN A 121 -15.44 1.13 -14.30
N PRO A 122 -15.93 1.24 -15.56
CA PRO A 122 -15.60 2.34 -16.47
C PRO A 122 -16.01 3.73 -15.96
N GLN A 123 -17.02 3.82 -15.10
CA GLN A 123 -17.50 5.09 -14.52
C GLN A 123 -16.55 5.63 -13.44
N HIS A 124 -15.74 4.78 -12.81
CA HIS A 124 -14.80 5.20 -11.79
C HIS A 124 -13.53 5.79 -12.40
N LYS A 125 -13.19 7.02 -12.03
CA LYS A 125 -11.94 7.70 -12.36
C LYS A 125 -10.94 7.58 -11.20
N ILE A 126 -9.71 7.17 -11.52
CA ILE A 126 -8.60 7.23 -10.55
C ILE A 126 -7.95 8.62 -10.65
N THR A 127 -8.01 9.38 -9.56
CA THR A 127 -7.36 10.70 -9.46
C THR A 127 -5.88 10.53 -9.18
N ASP A 128 -5.56 9.69 -8.20
CA ASP A 128 -4.20 9.48 -7.68
C ASP A 128 -3.93 7.98 -7.55
N PHE A 129 -2.71 7.57 -7.87
CA PHE A 129 -2.24 6.20 -7.79
C PHE A 129 -0.85 6.22 -7.18
N ASN A 130 -0.69 5.63 -6.01
CA ASN A 130 0.53 5.72 -5.21
C ASN A 130 0.98 4.32 -4.80
N LEU A 131 2.29 4.06 -4.86
CA LEU A 131 2.92 2.83 -4.37
C LEU A 131 3.92 3.23 -3.29
N TRP A 132 3.64 2.87 -2.05
CA TRP A 132 4.44 3.23 -0.88
C TRP A 132 5.15 2.01 -0.32
N LEU A 133 6.47 2.10 -0.19
CA LEU A 133 7.27 1.19 0.61
C LEU A 133 7.59 1.88 1.94
N VAL A 134 6.81 1.60 2.97
CA VAL A 134 6.92 2.26 4.27
C VAL A 134 7.91 1.48 5.13
N CYS A 135 9.01 2.12 5.48
CA CYS A 135 10.09 1.52 6.25
C CYS A 135 10.36 2.30 7.53
N ASN A 136 10.88 1.62 8.55
CA ASN A 136 11.56 2.31 9.64
C ASN A 136 12.86 2.94 9.14
N ARG A 137 13.28 4.05 9.78
CA ARG A 137 14.66 4.54 9.63
C ARG A 137 15.62 3.39 9.95
N PHE A 138 16.64 3.22 9.12
CA PHE A 138 17.66 2.21 9.39
C PHE A 138 18.48 2.69 10.60
N ASN A 139 18.35 2.02 11.74
CA ASN A 139 19.22 2.26 12.87
C ASN A 139 20.63 1.77 12.53
N TYR A 140 21.44 2.65 11.96
CA TYR A 140 22.87 2.42 11.85
C TYR A 140 23.51 2.72 13.20
N MET A 141 23.89 1.66 13.92
CA MET A 141 24.63 1.74 15.19
C MET A 141 23.92 2.53 16.32
N GLY A 142 22.57 2.49 16.37
CA GLY A 142 21.80 3.01 17.50
C GLY A 142 21.70 4.55 17.60
N ASN A 143 22.20 5.30 16.62
CA ASN A 143 22.12 6.75 16.59
C ASN A 143 21.01 7.23 15.63
N ALA A 144 20.29 8.27 16.02
CA ALA A 144 19.39 8.99 15.11
C ALA A 144 20.21 9.62 13.98
N ILE A 145 19.79 9.43 12.73
CA ILE A 145 20.41 10.04 11.55
C ILE A 145 19.45 11.08 10.95
N SER A 146 20.03 12.18 10.44
CA SER A 146 19.29 13.22 9.72
C SER A 146 18.74 12.70 8.39
N ASP A 147 17.72 13.36 7.84
CA ASP A 147 17.13 12.98 6.55
C ASP A 147 18.15 13.08 5.41
N ALA A 148 18.97 14.13 5.39
CA ALA A 148 20.04 14.31 4.40
C ALA A 148 21.11 13.22 4.48
N ASP A 149 21.42 12.71 5.67
CA ASP A 149 22.34 11.59 5.84
C ASP A 149 21.69 10.26 5.44
N TYR A 150 20.39 10.09 5.69
CA TYR A 150 19.63 8.94 5.23
C TYR A 150 19.62 8.86 3.71
N GLU A 151 19.30 9.97 3.04
CA GLU A 151 19.30 10.09 1.56
C GLU A 151 20.67 9.75 0.95
N ARG A 152 21.75 10.22 1.57
CA ARG A 152 23.11 9.91 1.08
C ARG A 152 23.42 8.42 1.18
N ARG A 153 22.90 7.75 2.21
CA ARG A 153 23.19 6.34 2.52
C ARG A 153 22.31 5.36 1.75
N ILE A 154 21.18 5.80 1.17
CA ILE A 154 20.37 4.98 0.28
C ILE A 154 20.89 4.96 -1.17
N LYS A 155 21.80 5.87 -1.54
CA LYS A 155 22.46 5.85 -2.85
C LYS A 155 23.25 4.55 -3.06
N SER A 156 23.17 3.97 -4.26
CA SER A 156 23.78 2.70 -4.64
C SER A 156 23.29 1.49 -3.85
N THR A 157 22.10 1.59 -3.23
CA THR A 157 21.47 0.48 -2.49
C THR A 157 20.25 -0.07 -3.22
N ILE A 158 19.63 -1.09 -2.63
CA ILE A 158 18.37 -1.66 -3.12
C ILE A 158 17.26 -0.61 -3.21
N VAL A 159 17.29 0.42 -2.36
CA VAL A 159 16.34 1.54 -2.42
C VAL A 159 16.51 2.34 -3.71
N GLU A 160 17.75 2.61 -4.14
CA GLU A 160 17.98 3.28 -5.43
C GLU A 160 17.51 2.41 -6.60
N LYS A 161 17.76 1.10 -6.56
CA LYS A 161 17.23 0.18 -7.57
C LYS A 161 15.70 0.21 -7.62
N LEU A 162 15.03 0.25 -6.47
CA LEU A 162 13.57 0.37 -6.39
C LEU A 162 13.08 1.69 -6.99
N LEU A 163 13.77 2.81 -6.76
CA LEU A 163 13.46 4.10 -7.38
C LEU A 163 13.61 4.11 -8.90
N LEU A 164 14.53 3.29 -9.43
CA LEU A 164 14.76 3.12 -10.87
C LEU A 164 13.85 2.06 -11.52
N THR A 165 13.00 1.39 -10.74
CA THR A 165 12.07 0.40 -11.26
C THR A 165 11.14 1.04 -12.29
N LYS A 166 10.84 0.30 -13.36
CA LYS A 166 9.82 0.74 -14.31
C LYS A 166 8.51 1.05 -13.56
N PRO A 167 7.93 2.23 -13.76
CA PRO A 167 6.68 2.59 -13.11
C PRO A 167 5.54 1.62 -13.44
N PHE A 168 4.66 1.43 -12.47
CA PHE A 168 3.45 0.64 -12.58
C PHE A 168 2.34 1.49 -13.16
N LYS A 169 1.33 0.82 -13.76
CA LYS A 169 0.19 1.50 -14.38
C LYS A 169 -1.11 0.86 -13.96
N PHE A 170 -2.08 1.68 -13.56
CA PHE A 170 -3.46 1.24 -13.33
C PHE A 170 -4.43 2.32 -13.80
N LYS A 171 -5.45 1.93 -14.59
CA LYS A 171 -6.48 2.84 -15.16
C LYS A 171 -5.93 4.17 -15.70
N GLY A 172 -4.83 4.10 -16.46
CA GLY A 172 -4.20 5.26 -17.10
C GLY A 172 -3.31 6.11 -16.20
N ARG A 173 -3.22 5.81 -14.89
CA ARG A 173 -2.30 6.45 -13.95
C ARG A 173 -1.01 5.65 -13.84
N ILE A 174 0.10 6.36 -13.71
CA ILE A 174 1.44 5.81 -13.64
C ILE A 174 2.03 6.17 -12.28
N ALA A 175 2.67 5.22 -11.61
CA ALA A 175 3.25 5.43 -10.29
C ALA A 175 4.54 4.62 -10.13
N ALA A 176 5.56 5.24 -9.55
CA ALA A 176 6.78 4.56 -9.12
C ALA A 176 6.66 4.17 -7.64
N ILE A 177 7.45 3.18 -7.21
CA ILE A 177 7.58 2.82 -5.80
C ILE A 177 8.27 3.97 -5.09
N THR A 178 7.61 4.53 -4.08
CA THR A 178 8.11 5.63 -3.26
C THR A 178 8.45 5.10 -1.87
N PRO A 179 9.73 5.09 -1.47
CA PRO A 179 10.12 4.82 -0.09
C PRO A 179 9.58 5.92 0.82
N MET A 180 8.84 5.54 1.86
CA MET A 180 8.31 6.44 2.89
C MET A 180 8.92 6.05 4.23
N LEU A 181 9.33 7.04 5.02
CA LEU A 181 9.63 6.80 6.43
C LEU A 181 8.31 6.79 7.20
N TYR A 182 8.14 5.83 8.13
CA TYR A 182 6.87 5.67 8.85
C TYR A 182 6.47 6.88 9.71
N ASP A 183 7.43 7.70 10.14
CA ASP A 183 7.23 8.96 10.87
C ASP A 183 6.75 10.12 9.96
N HIS A 184 6.65 9.88 8.66
CA HIS A 184 6.18 10.83 7.64
C HIS A 184 5.13 10.22 6.69
N ALA A 185 4.61 9.02 7.00
CA ALA A 185 3.65 8.32 6.18
C ALA A 185 2.23 8.54 6.70
N ASP A 186 1.55 9.53 6.12
CA ASP A 186 0.20 9.93 6.52
C ASP A 186 -0.76 9.85 5.33
N ILE A 187 -1.89 9.18 5.53
CA ILE A 187 -3.02 9.17 4.60
C ILE A 187 -3.93 10.36 4.90
N VAL A 188 -3.99 11.30 3.96
CA VAL A 188 -4.80 12.54 4.00
C VAL A 188 -5.85 12.57 2.89
#